data_AF-A0A023C0X0-F1
#
_entry.id   AF-A0A023C0X0-F1
#
_cell.length_a   1.000
_cell.length_b   1.000
_cell.length_c   1.000
_cell.angle_alpha   90.00
_cell.angle_beta   90.00
_cell.angle_gamma   90.00
#
_symmetry.space_group_name_H-M   'P 1'
#
loop_
_entity.id
_entity.type
_entity.pdbx_description
1 polymer ?
#
loop_
_entity_poly.entity_id
_entity_poly.type
_entity_poly.pdbx_seq_one_letter_code
_entity_poly.pdbx_strand_id
1 'polypeptide(L)'
;MNLLQDDITISIKKEQSSLAKKIFNIIMNYSHLKVFNVEITFDDPDVNFAVQNHLKKINSFIHKNEPIRLILPAFPAKSPNREKTLGIKPDLGEFLGLKRLNKICSQIQQIYTPGAKVVICSDGRVFSDIVQVNDDDVTTYSEALNDMIKQENINYLETFNLDNVFPELSYDEMRYELSNNYGESIEEVKYNVKHQESEKNLFNGLHKFVYEDMSVLNKELSKNQLKKQSKEIAYQVIQRSHSWSDLVAKFFPECIRISIHPQKLNTGKIGIQLVKCNHNWGTPWHNVVLLDEEGYKLVKNKEAKEMGAELTSSQKGYSFYSMV
;
A
#
# COMPACT_ATOMS: atom_id res chain seq x y z
N MET A 1 26.15 -44.25 -1.98
CA MET A 1 25.03 -43.68 -1.22
C MET A 1 25.01 -42.15 -1.25
N ASN A 2 26.16 -41.45 -1.30
CA ASN A 2 26.21 -39.98 -1.37
C ASN A 2 25.75 -39.35 -2.71
N LEU A 3 26.11 -39.93 -3.87
CA LEU A 3 25.79 -39.31 -5.18
C LEU A 3 24.29 -39.16 -5.45
N LEU A 4 23.47 -40.16 -5.08
CA LEU A 4 22.01 -40.09 -5.24
C LEU A 4 21.36 -39.05 -4.32
N GLN A 5 21.92 -38.85 -3.13
CA GLN A 5 21.40 -37.88 -2.17
C GLN A 5 21.77 -36.45 -2.57
N ASP A 6 22.96 -36.27 -3.19
CA ASP A 6 23.39 -35.00 -3.78
C ASP A 6 22.56 -34.64 -5.03
N ASP A 7 22.28 -35.60 -5.92
CA ASP A 7 21.44 -35.37 -7.12
C ASP A 7 19.98 -35.04 -6.78
N ILE A 8 19.41 -35.72 -5.79
CA ILE A 8 18.06 -35.41 -5.26
C ILE A 8 18.06 -34.01 -4.64
N THR A 9 19.09 -33.66 -3.86
CA THR A 9 19.21 -32.34 -3.23
C THR A 9 19.38 -31.23 -4.28
N ILE A 10 20.15 -31.46 -5.33
CA ILE A 10 20.34 -30.52 -6.45
C ILE A 10 19.03 -30.34 -7.23
N SER A 11 18.30 -31.43 -7.52
CA SER A 11 17.02 -31.38 -8.21
C SER A 11 15.97 -30.61 -7.41
N ILE A 12 15.84 -30.88 -6.11
CA ILE A 12 14.94 -30.17 -5.18
C ILE A 12 15.28 -28.67 -5.13
N LYS A 13 16.57 -28.32 -5.00
CA LYS A 13 17.00 -26.90 -5.00
C LYS A 13 16.68 -26.20 -6.32
N LYS A 14 16.84 -26.88 -7.46
CA LYS A 14 16.54 -26.33 -8.79
C LYS A 14 15.03 -26.13 -8.99
N GLU A 15 14.22 -27.07 -8.52
CA GLU A 15 12.76 -26.99 -8.57
C GLU A 15 12.21 -25.88 -7.66
N GLN A 16 12.73 -25.77 -6.43
CA GLN A 16 12.38 -24.68 -5.50
C GLN A 16 12.76 -23.31 -6.06
N SER A 17 13.96 -23.18 -6.66
CA SER A 17 14.39 -21.97 -7.36
C SER A 17 13.47 -21.62 -8.54
N SER A 18 12.95 -22.62 -9.26
CA SER A 18 11.95 -22.44 -10.31
C SER A 18 10.60 -21.95 -9.76
N LEU A 19 10.13 -22.54 -8.65
CA LEU A 19 8.87 -22.17 -8.01
C LEU A 19 8.90 -20.72 -7.47
N ALA A 20 9.98 -20.33 -6.80
CA ALA A 20 10.13 -18.97 -6.29
C ALA A 20 10.05 -17.91 -7.41
N LYS A 21 10.66 -18.18 -8.56
CA LYS A 21 10.57 -17.31 -9.74
C LYS A 21 9.14 -17.22 -10.30
N LYS A 22 8.42 -18.35 -10.36
CA LYS A 22 7.01 -18.35 -10.78
C LYS A 22 6.14 -17.51 -9.84
N ILE A 23 6.33 -17.65 -8.53
CA ILE A 23 5.61 -16.88 -7.52
C ILE A 23 5.94 -15.38 -7.61
N PHE A 24 7.22 -15.04 -7.72
CA PHE A 24 7.65 -13.65 -7.93
C PHE A 24 7.00 -13.06 -9.19
N ASN A 25 6.96 -13.80 -10.28
CA ASN A 25 6.31 -13.36 -11.52
C ASN A 25 4.79 -13.14 -11.36
N ILE A 26 4.10 -13.98 -10.56
CA ILE A 26 2.69 -13.75 -10.24
C ILE A 26 2.52 -12.39 -9.56
N ILE A 27 3.35 -12.06 -8.57
CA ILE A 27 3.30 -10.76 -7.88
C ILE A 27 3.60 -9.62 -8.88
N MET A 28 4.65 -9.76 -9.68
CA MET A 28 5.07 -8.76 -10.66
C MET A 28 4.05 -8.50 -11.77
N ASN A 29 3.17 -9.45 -12.09
CA ASN A 29 2.06 -9.26 -13.04
C ASN A 29 1.09 -8.16 -12.64
N TYR A 30 1.04 -7.80 -11.35
CA TYR A 30 0.20 -6.73 -10.83
C TYR A 30 1.01 -5.47 -10.48
N SER A 31 2.30 -5.46 -10.80
CA SER A 31 3.16 -4.30 -10.50
C SER A 31 2.85 -3.12 -11.40
N HIS A 32 3.02 -1.91 -10.89
CA HIS A 32 2.94 -0.68 -11.69
C HIS A 32 3.88 -0.74 -12.91
N LEU A 33 5.08 -1.32 -12.76
CA LEU A 33 6.05 -1.44 -13.85
C LEU A 33 5.48 -2.23 -15.03
N LYS A 34 4.84 -3.37 -14.74
CA LYS A 34 4.25 -4.21 -15.77
C LYS A 34 2.97 -3.62 -16.35
N VAL A 35 2.13 -3.00 -15.50
CA VAL A 35 0.89 -2.35 -15.96
C VAL A 35 1.17 -1.17 -16.88
N PHE A 36 2.23 -0.40 -16.61
CA PHE A 36 2.62 0.77 -17.40
C PHE A 36 3.71 0.48 -18.43
N ASN A 37 3.97 -0.80 -18.75
CA ASN A 37 4.96 -1.25 -19.73
C ASN A 37 6.34 -0.59 -19.57
N VAL A 38 6.77 -0.39 -18.33
CA VAL A 38 8.11 0.17 -18.04
C VAL A 38 9.14 -0.89 -18.40
N GLU A 39 10.08 -0.55 -19.30
CA GLU A 39 11.20 -1.42 -19.63
C GLU A 39 12.06 -1.68 -18.38
N ILE A 40 12.36 -2.95 -18.16
CA ILE A 40 13.20 -3.41 -17.04
C ILE A 40 14.51 -3.91 -17.61
N THR A 41 15.60 -3.22 -17.28
CA THR A 41 16.95 -3.69 -17.59
C THR A 41 17.43 -4.60 -16.45
N PHE A 42 17.37 -5.91 -16.65
CA PHE A 42 17.85 -6.89 -15.67
C PHE A 42 19.39 -6.97 -15.56
N ASP A 43 20.10 -6.32 -16.49
CA ASP A 43 21.56 -6.22 -16.47
C ASP A 43 22.08 -5.17 -15.47
N ASP A 44 21.18 -4.38 -14.86
CA ASP A 44 21.51 -3.49 -13.76
C ASP A 44 21.81 -4.32 -12.48
N PRO A 45 23.02 -4.20 -11.90
CA PRO A 45 23.40 -4.96 -10.70
C PRO A 45 22.49 -4.73 -9.50
N ASP A 46 21.99 -3.50 -9.30
CA ASP A 46 21.14 -3.16 -8.17
C ASP A 46 19.75 -3.76 -8.34
N VAL A 47 19.24 -3.78 -9.58
CA VAL A 47 17.98 -4.47 -9.92
C VAL A 47 18.12 -5.97 -9.70
N ASN A 48 19.21 -6.59 -10.17
CA ASN A 48 19.45 -8.01 -9.97
C ASN A 48 19.53 -8.34 -8.47
N PHE A 49 20.31 -7.57 -7.71
CA PHE A 49 20.43 -7.74 -6.26
C PHE A 49 19.09 -7.67 -5.54
N ALA A 50 18.25 -6.67 -5.85
CA ALA A 50 16.92 -6.53 -5.25
C ALA A 50 15.99 -7.70 -5.61
N VAL A 51 15.99 -8.15 -6.87
CA VAL A 51 15.23 -9.33 -7.30
C VAL A 51 15.72 -10.59 -6.56
N GLN A 52 17.02 -10.79 -6.41
CA GLN A 52 17.56 -11.92 -5.63
C GLN A 52 17.13 -11.84 -4.16
N ASN A 53 17.08 -10.66 -3.56
CA ASN A 53 16.59 -10.51 -2.19
C ASN A 53 15.12 -10.91 -2.04
N HIS A 54 14.26 -10.55 -3.01
CA HIS A 54 12.87 -11.01 -3.03
C HIS A 54 12.77 -12.52 -3.21
N LEU A 55 13.53 -13.10 -4.14
CA LEU A 55 13.56 -14.55 -4.35
C LEU A 55 14.08 -15.30 -3.12
N LYS A 56 15.08 -14.76 -2.41
CA LYS A 56 15.60 -15.32 -1.16
C LYS A 56 14.51 -15.38 -0.08
N LYS A 57 13.73 -14.30 0.08
CA LYS A 57 12.60 -14.27 1.02
C LYS A 57 11.53 -15.30 0.65
N ILE A 58 11.14 -15.37 -0.63
CA ILE A 58 10.18 -16.37 -1.13
C ILE A 58 10.68 -17.79 -0.85
N ASN A 59 11.95 -18.08 -1.18
CA ASN A 59 12.54 -19.39 -0.94
C ASN A 59 12.56 -19.74 0.56
N SER A 60 12.79 -18.78 1.46
CA SER A 60 12.73 -19.03 2.91
C SER A 60 11.38 -19.63 3.32
N PHE A 61 10.26 -19.06 2.87
CA PHE A 61 8.92 -19.61 3.13
C PHE A 61 8.71 -20.97 2.47
N ILE A 62 9.14 -21.13 1.20
CA ILE A 62 9.05 -22.42 0.49
C ILE A 62 9.79 -23.52 1.25
N HIS A 63 11.00 -23.26 1.73
CA HIS A 63 11.80 -24.22 2.50
C HIS A 63 11.14 -24.61 3.83
N LYS A 64 10.46 -23.66 4.49
CA LYS A 64 9.70 -23.90 5.72
C LYS A 64 8.33 -24.53 5.47
N ASN A 65 7.90 -24.66 4.21
CA ASN A 65 6.56 -25.07 3.82
C ASN A 65 5.45 -24.20 4.47
N GLU A 66 5.71 -22.89 4.57
CA GLU A 66 4.82 -21.91 5.19
C GLU A 66 4.17 -20.98 4.16
N PRO A 67 2.96 -20.46 4.42
CA PRO A 67 2.36 -19.45 3.55
C PRO A 67 3.28 -18.25 3.39
N ILE A 68 3.51 -17.83 2.15
CA ILE A 68 4.34 -16.65 1.86
C ILE A 68 3.63 -15.41 2.40
N ARG A 69 4.33 -14.64 3.25
CA ARG A 69 3.76 -13.41 3.83
C ARG A 69 4.20 -12.17 3.07
N LEU A 70 3.20 -11.43 2.59
CA LEU A 70 3.32 -10.11 1.98
C LEU A 70 2.84 -9.07 2.99
N ILE A 71 3.55 -7.95 3.12
CA ILE A 71 3.09 -6.80 3.92
C ILE A 71 2.79 -5.62 3.01
N LEU A 72 1.70 -4.91 3.30
CA LEU A 72 1.23 -3.77 2.52
C LEU A 72 0.78 -2.63 3.44
N PRO A 73 1.59 -1.57 3.62
CA PRO A 73 1.11 -0.31 4.17
C PRO A 73 0.09 0.33 3.22
N ALA A 74 -1.18 0.36 3.63
CA ALA A 74 -2.31 0.77 2.80
C ALA A 74 -3.62 0.83 3.61
N PHE A 75 -4.67 1.38 2.99
CA PHE A 75 -6.01 1.47 3.57
C PHE A 75 -6.04 2.19 4.93
N PRO A 76 -5.53 3.44 5.03
CA PRO A 76 -5.52 4.21 6.28
C PRO A 76 -6.92 4.65 6.72
N ALA A 77 -7.56 5.44 5.85
CA ALA A 77 -8.88 6.05 5.97
C ALA A 77 -9.19 6.75 4.64
N LYS A 78 -10.46 7.06 4.35
CA LYS A 78 -10.80 7.96 3.22
C LYS A 78 -10.24 9.36 3.47
N SER A 79 -9.69 9.98 2.43
CA SER A 79 -9.30 11.40 2.47
C SER A 79 -10.48 12.26 2.96
N PRO A 80 -10.25 13.25 3.83
CA PRO A 80 -11.29 14.15 4.33
C PRO A 80 -11.76 15.13 3.24
N ASN A 81 -11.01 15.26 2.15
CA ASN A 81 -11.36 16.05 0.99
C ASN A 81 -12.48 15.36 0.17
N ARG A 82 -13.71 15.88 0.27
CA ARG A 82 -14.88 15.35 -0.47
C ARG A 82 -14.88 15.65 -1.97
N GLU A 83 -13.92 16.44 -2.47
CA GLU A 83 -13.65 16.50 -3.92
C GLU A 83 -12.93 15.24 -4.42
N LYS A 84 -12.34 14.44 -3.51
CA LYS A 84 -11.64 13.19 -3.82
C LYS A 84 -12.47 11.94 -3.56
N THR A 85 -13.27 11.93 -2.50
CA THR A 85 -13.96 10.73 -1.99
C THR A 85 -15.47 10.96 -1.79
N LEU A 86 -16.25 9.87 -1.74
CA LEU A 86 -17.71 9.92 -1.49
C LEU A 86 -18.07 10.19 -0.03
N GLY A 87 -17.23 9.74 0.91
CA GLY A 87 -17.50 9.79 2.35
C GLY A 87 -16.35 9.22 3.16
N ILE A 88 -16.62 8.80 4.39
CA ILE A 88 -15.62 8.24 5.32
C ILE A 88 -15.46 6.72 5.22
N LYS A 89 -16.46 6.00 4.68
CA LYS A 89 -16.47 4.54 4.61
C LYS A 89 -15.81 4.03 3.32
N PRO A 90 -15.25 2.81 3.33
CA PRO A 90 -14.88 2.08 2.12
C PRO A 90 -16.01 2.02 1.09
N ASP A 91 -15.68 2.15 -0.19
CA ASP A 91 -16.61 2.03 -1.31
C ASP A 91 -16.15 0.95 -2.31
N LEU A 92 -16.64 0.98 -3.56
CA LEU A 92 -16.27 -0.03 -4.55
C LEU A 92 -14.75 -0.07 -4.80
N GLY A 93 -14.04 1.05 -4.60
CA GLY A 93 -12.60 1.11 -4.81
C GLY A 93 -11.85 0.19 -3.85
N GLU A 94 -12.20 0.23 -2.57
CA GLU A 94 -11.61 -0.65 -1.56
C GLU A 94 -11.93 -2.11 -1.88
N PHE A 95 -13.19 -2.42 -2.20
CA PHE A 95 -13.60 -3.78 -2.55
C PHE A 95 -12.78 -4.35 -3.70
N LEU A 96 -12.63 -3.60 -4.80
CA LEU A 96 -11.82 -4.02 -5.95
C LEU A 96 -10.34 -4.22 -5.58
N GLY A 97 -9.79 -3.34 -4.75
CA GLY A 97 -8.42 -3.45 -4.24
C GLY A 97 -8.20 -4.72 -3.41
N LEU A 98 -9.09 -5.01 -2.45
CA LEU A 98 -9.03 -6.21 -1.63
C LEU A 98 -9.20 -7.48 -2.47
N LYS A 99 -10.15 -7.49 -3.42
CA LYS A 99 -10.33 -8.62 -4.35
C LYS A 99 -9.08 -8.86 -5.20
N ARG A 100 -8.36 -7.82 -5.59
CA ARG A 100 -7.09 -7.97 -6.33
C ARG A 100 -6.00 -8.60 -5.47
N LEU A 101 -5.81 -8.15 -4.23
CA LEU A 101 -4.85 -8.76 -3.31
C LEU A 101 -5.18 -10.23 -3.05
N ASN A 102 -6.47 -10.53 -2.81
CA ASN A 102 -6.95 -11.90 -2.64
C ASN A 102 -6.69 -12.76 -3.89
N LYS A 103 -6.86 -12.19 -5.09
CA LYS A 103 -6.56 -12.88 -6.35
C LYS A 103 -5.09 -13.24 -6.48
N ILE A 104 -4.17 -12.34 -6.12
CA ILE A 104 -2.72 -12.62 -6.11
C ILE A 104 -2.42 -13.83 -5.24
N CYS A 105 -2.92 -13.85 -3.99
CA CYS A 105 -2.74 -14.97 -3.09
C CYS A 105 -3.33 -16.28 -3.63
N SER A 106 -4.54 -16.23 -4.20
CA SER A 106 -5.18 -17.42 -4.79
C SER A 106 -4.38 -18.02 -5.94
N GLN A 107 -3.76 -17.18 -6.77
CA GLN A 107 -2.90 -17.63 -7.89
C GLN A 107 -1.61 -18.27 -7.38
N ILE A 108 -1.04 -17.75 -6.29
CA ILE A 108 0.13 -18.38 -5.65
C ILE A 108 -0.26 -19.76 -5.09
N GLN A 109 -1.42 -19.87 -4.44
CA GLN A 109 -1.88 -21.14 -3.87
C GLN A 109 -2.08 -22.24 -4.92
N GLN A 110 -2.45 -21.89 -6.15
CA GLN A 110 -2.58 -22.84 -7.26
C GLN A 110 -1.27 -23.56 -7.62
N ILE A 111 -0.11 -22.95 -7.31
CA ILE A 111 1.21 -23.52 -7.64
C ILE A 111 2.05 -23.85 -6.40
N TYR A 112 1.60 -23.45 -5.22
CA TYR A 112 2.27 -23.67 -3.94
C TYR A 112 1.23 -23.89 -2.86
N THR A 113 1.06 -25.13 -2.38
CA THR A 113 -0.06 -25.54 -1.51
C THR A 113 -0.27 -24.68 -0.26
N PRO A 114 0.77 -24.27 0.50
CA PRO A 114 0.61 -23.35 1.63
C PRO A 114 0.10 -21.95 1.22
N GLY A 115 0.30 -21.57 -0.04
CA GLY A 115 -0.21 -20.33 -0.62
C GLY A 115 0.52 -19.09 -0.13
N ALA A 116 -0.22 -17.99 -0.07
CA ALA A 116 0.28 -16.70 0.40
C ALA A 116 -0.80 -15.94 1.16
N LYS A 117 -0.36 -15.04 2.04
CA LYS A 117 -1.22 -14.08 2.74
C LYS A 117 -0.69 -12.67 2.59
N VAL A 118 -1.59 -11.69 2.54
CA VAL A 118 -1.24 -10.27 2.63
C VAL A 118 -1.68 -9.75 3.99
N VAL A 119 -0.75 -9.15 4.72
CA VAL A 119 -1.04 -8.36 5.91
C VAL A 119 -1.12 -6.89 5.49
N ILE A 120 -2.31 -6.32 5.58
CA ILE A 120 -2.57 -4.90 5.36
C ILE A 120 -2.14 -4.16 6.63
N CYS A 121 -1.01 -3.47 6.56
CA CYS A 121 -0.45 -2.68 7.63
C CYS A 121 -1.05 -1.26 7.60
N SER A 122 -2.31 -1.11 8.02
CA SER A 122 -3.02 0.17 7.97
C SER A 122 -2.32 1.23 8.81
N ASP A 123 -2.08 2.37 8.18
CA ASP A 123 -1.36 3.51 8.71
C ASP A 123 -2.31 4.69 9.06
N GLY A 124 -3.61 4.43 9.19
CA GLY A 124 -4.60 5.46 9.53
C GLY A 124 -4.28 6.18 10.85
N ARG A 125 -4.07 5.42 11.93
CA ARG A 125 -3.68 5.93 13.27
C ARG A 125 -2.35 6.68 13.27
N VAL A 126 -1.46 6.32 12.36
CA VAL A 126 -0.11 6.90 12.24
C VAL A 126 -0.21 8.37 11.81
N PHE A 127 -1.19 8.72 10.98
CA PHE A 127 -1.22 10.02 10.30
C PHE A 127 -2.46 10.87 10.59
N SER A 128 -3.52 10.32 11.20
CA SER A 128 -4.85 10.92 11.29
C SER A 128 -4.86 12.41 11.68
N ASP A 129 -4.21 12.77 12.77
CA ASP A 129 -4.03 14.14 13.26
C ASP A 129 -3.35 15.09 12.25
N ILE A 130 -2.29 14.64 11.57
CA ILE A 130 -1.52 15.50 10.65
C ILE A 130 -2.12 15.58 9.24
N VAL A 131 -3.02 14.66 8.88
CA VAL A 131 -3.78 14.70 7.61
C VAL A 131 -5.23 15.14 7.80
N GLN A 132 -5.60 15.67 8.97
CA GLN A 132 -6.93 16.20 9.30
C GLN A 132 -8.06 15.17 9.11
N VAL A 133 -7.79 13.92 9.48
CA VAL A 133 -8.79 12.85 9.58
C VAL A 133 -9.02 12.57 11.06
N ASN A 134 -10.28 12.58 11.50
CA ASN A 134 -10.60 12.26 12.88
C ASN A 134 -10.27 10.80 13.17
N ASP A 135 -9.77 10.51 14.37
CA ASP A 135 -9.48 9.14 14.78
C ASP A 135 -10.75 8.26 14.77
N ASP A 136 -11.94 8.80 15.05
CA ASP A 136 -13.20 8.04 14.92
C ASP A 136 -13.53 7.67 13.46
N ASP A 137 -13.13 8.50 12.49
CA ASP A 137 -13.27 8.18 11.07
C ASP A 137 -12.32 7.05 10.66
N VAL A 138 -11.12 7.00 11.25
CA VAL A 138 -10.19 5.87 11.08
C VAL A 138 -10.79 4.58 11.65
N THR A 139 -11.38 4.63 12.86
CA THR A 139 -12.10 3.49 13.46
C THR A 139 -13.19 3.01 12.51
N THR A 140 -14.06 3.93 12.09
CA THR A 140 -15.21 3.64 11.21
C THR A 140 -14.75 3.02 9.89
N TYR A 141 -13.67 3.54 9.29
CA TYR A 141 -13.12 3.00 8.06
C TYR A 141 -12.54 1.60 8.26
N SER A 142 -11.76 1.39 9.33
CA SER A 142 -11.11 0.12 9.63
C SER A 142 -12.13 -0.99 9.93
N GLU A 143 -13.16 -0.71 10.73
CA GLU A 143 -14.25 -1.64 11.03
C GLU A 143 -15.01 -2.00 9.75
N ALA A 144 -15.41 -1.02 8.95
CA ALA A 144 -16.11 -1.27 7.69
C ALA A 144 -15.24 -2.04 6.68
N LEU A 145 -13.92 -1.82 6.65
CA LEU A 145 -13.00 -2.58 5.81
C LEU A 145 -12.92 -4.05 6.27
N ASN A 146 -12.83 -4.28 7.58
CA ASN A 146 -12.82 -5.63 8.15
C ASN A 146 -14.14 -6.36 7.91
N ASP A 147 -15.27 -5.67 8.02
CA ASP A 147 -16.58 -6.22 7.70
C ASP A 147 -16.68 -6.57 6.21
N MET A 148 -16.17 -5.72 5.32
CA MET A 148 -16.07 -6.02 3.89
C MET A 148 -15.23 -7.27 3.64
N ILE A 149 -14.06 -7.43 4.27
CA ILE A 149 -13.21 -8.63 4.14
C ILE A 149 -13.99 -9.89 4.54
N LYS A 150 -14.72 -9.85 5.67
CA LYS A 150 -15.52 -10.97 6.18
C LYS A 150 -16.70 -11.30 5.28
N GLN A 151 -17.54 -10.31 4.95
CA GLN A 151 -18.76 -10.48 4.16
C GLN A 151 -18.47 -10.99 2.74
N GLU A 152 -17.33 -10.60 2.18
CA GLU A 152 -16.91 -10.94 0.82
C GLU A 152 -16.12 -12.25 0.72
N ASN A 153 -15.98 -12.98 1.85
CA ASN A 153 -15.21 -14.21 1.97
C ASN A 153 -13.78 -14.06 1.41
N ILE A 154 -13.13 -12.96 1.77
CA ILE A 154 -11.75 -12.64 1.38
C ILE A 154 -10.80 -13.32 2.38
N ASN A 155 -10.34 -14.53 2.01
CA ASN A 155 -9.72 -15.47 2.95
C ASN A 155 -8.19 -15.33 3.09
N TYR A 156 -7.53 -14.54 2.24
CA TYR A 156 -6.07 -14.44 2.21
C TYR A 156 -5.52 -13.14 2.79
N LEU A 157 -6.38 -12.28 3.36
CA LEU A 157 -6.00 -10.97 3.89
C LEU A 157 -6.11 -10.93 5.41
N GLU A 158 -5.15 -10.29 6.04
CA GLU A 158 -5.09 -9.98 7.47
C GLU A 158 -4.87 -8.46 7.62
N THR A 159 -5.24 -7.89 8.77
CA THR A 159 -4.99 -6.47 9.08
C THR A 159 -4.06 -6.33 10.27
N PHE A 160 -3.23 -5.29 10.24
CA PHE A 160 -2.33 -4.91 11.32
C PHE A 160 -2.28 -3.37 11.41
N ASN A 161 -2.47 -2.80 12.58
CA ASN A 161 -2.46 -1.35 12.83
C ASN A 161 -1.90 -1.02 14.22
N LEU A 162 -1.84 0.26 14.59
CA LEU A 162 -1.36 0.66 15.92
C LEU A 162 -2.27 0.18 17.06
N ASP A 163 -3.58 0.00 16.82
CA ASP A 163 -4.49 -0.56 17.82
C ASP A 163 -4.09 -2.00 18.21
N ASN A 164 -3.45 -2.76 17.30
CA ASN A 164 -2.90 -4.09 17.60
C ASN A 164 -1.58 -4.05 18.38
N VAL A 165 -0.81 -2.97 18.24
CA VAL A 165 0.52 -2.82 18.85
C VAL A 165 0.42 -2.23 20.25
N PHE A 166 -0.50 -1.28 20.44
CA PHE A 166 -0.63 -0.47 21.64
C PHE A 166 -2.09 -0.40 22.12
N PRO A 167 -2.76 -1.55 22.38
CA PRO A 167 -4.22 -1.60 22.61
C PRO A 167 -4.72 -0.77 23.80
N GLU A 168 -3.86 -0.48 24.77
CA GLU A 168 -4.22 0.24 26.01
C GLU A 168 -3.87 1.74 25.97
N LEU A 169 -3.25 2.23 24.90
CA LEU A 169 -2.84 3.63 24.78
C LEU A 169 -3.92 4.47 24.10
N SER A 170 -3.97 5.76 24.43
CA SER A 170 -4.72 6.73 23.62
C SER A 170 -4.06 6.92 22.25
N TYR A 171 -4.80 7.43 21.26
CA TYR A 171 -4.28 7.60 19.92
C TYR A 171 -3.06 8.55 19.85
N ASP A 172 -3.02 9.58 20.69
CA ASP A 172 -1.88 10.48 20.79
C ASP A 172 -0.65 9.79 21.40
N GLU A 173 -0.86 8.98 22.45
CA GLU A 173 0.20 8.18 23.05
C GLU A 173 0.75 7.13 22.06
N MET A 174 -0.11 6.49 21.26
CA MET A 174 0.35 5.58 20.19
C MET A 174 1.28 6.27 19.20
N ARG A 175 0.92 7.48 18.74
CA ARG A 175 1.74 8.27 17.80
C ARG A 175 3.04 8.74 18.44
N TYR A 176 2.99 9.10 19.72
CA TYR A 176 4.17 9.46 20.49
C TYR A 176 5.14 8.27 20.62
N GLU A 177 4.66 7.12 21.07
CA GLU A 177 5.47 5.89 21.23
C GLU A 177 6.07 5.43 19.89
N LEU A 178 5.30 5.51 18.81
CA LEU A 178 5.79 5.21 17.47
C LEU A 178 6.94 6.14 17.08
N SER A 179 6.74 7.46 17.22
CA SER A 179 7.72 8.45 16.75
C SER A 179 8.98 8.44 17.62
N ASN A 180 8.84 8.25 18.92
CA ASN A 180 9.95 8.28 19.87
C ASN A 180 10.85 7.03 19.78
N ASN A 181 10.27 5.84 19.60
CA ASN A 181 11.03 4.60 19.63
C ASN A 181 11.46 4.08 18.25
N TYR A 182 10.88 4.62 17.17
CA TYR A 182 11.11 4.15 15.80
C TYR A 182 11.37 5.28 14.81
N GLY A 183 11.21 6.55 15.19
CA GLY A 183 11.44 7.68 14.30
C GLY A 183 12.80 8.33 14.45
N GLU A 184 13.33 8.80 13.33
CA GLU A 184 14.37 9.83 13.31
C GLU A 184 13.79 11.19 13.76
N SER A 185 14.64 12.13 14.15
CA SER A 185 14.19 13.49 14.49
C SER A 185 13.70 14.25 13.26
N ILE A 186 12.84 15.26 13.43
CA ILE A 186 12.40 16.12 12.30
C ILE A 186 13.59 16.85 11.67
N GLU A 187 14.59 17.20 12.47
CA GLU A 187 15.85 17.80 12.02
C GLU A 187 16.61 16.86 11.08
N GLU A 188 16.65 15.57 11.42
CA GLU A 188 17.27 14.54 10.60
C GLU A 188 16.49 14.31 9.30
N VAL A 189 15.15 14.24 9.35
CA VAL A 189 14.31 14.20 8.13
C VAL A 189 14.62 15.40 7.22
N LYS A 190 14.67 16.61 7.78
CA LYS A 190 14.98 17.83 7.02
C LYS A 190 16.38 17.78 6.40
N TYR A 191 17.35 17.25 7.14
CA TYR A 191 18.70 17.01 6.63
C TYR A 191 18.69 16.01 5.47
N ASN A 192 18.00 14.88 5.63
CA ASN A 192 17.92 13.82 4.63
C ASN A 192 17.21 14.30 3.35
N VAL A 193 16.09 15.01 3.46
CA VAL A 193 15.39 15.64 2.32
C VAL A 193 16.28 16.62 1.56
N LYS A 194 17.22 17.30 2.24
CA LYS A 194 18.14 18.25 1.59
C LYS A 194 19.29 17.56 0.86
N HIS A 195 19.78 16.42 1.36
CA HIS A 195 21.02 15.81 0.87
C HIS A 195 20.82 14.48 0.13
N GLN A 196 19.65 13.87 0.21
CA GLN A 196 19.33 12.60 -0.45
C GLN A 196 18.25 12.80 -1.51
N GLU A 197 18.53 12.42 -2.76
CA GLU A 197 17.61 12.64 -3.88
C GLU A 197 16.31 11.83 -3.73
N SER A 198 16.39 10.61 -3.20
CA SER A 198 15.22 9.76 -2.88
C SER A 198 14.26 10.45 -1.92
N GLU A 199 14.80 11.00 -0.82
CA GLU A 199 14.03 11.69 0.22
C GLU A 199 13.42 12.99 -0.28
N LYS A 200 14.17 13.73 -1.10
CA LYS A 200 13.65 14.93 -1.78
C LYS A 200 12.47 14.61 -2.68
N ASN A 201 12.55 13.53 -3.45
CA ASN A 201 11.47 13.12 -4.33
C ASN A 201 10.23 12.66 -3.55
N LEU A 202 10.43 11.91 -2.46
CA LEU A 202 9.36 11.52 -1.54
C LEU A 202 8.68 12.76 -0.94
N PHE A 203 9.47 13.72 -0.44
CA PHE A 203 8.99 14.97 0.10
C PHE A 203 8.15 15.76 -0.89
N ASN A 204 8.61 15.94 -2.13
CA ASN A 204 7.87 16.69 -3.14
C ASN A 204 6.51 16.04 -3.46
N GLY A 205 6.47 14.70 -3.51
CA GLY A 205 5.23 13.95 -3.71
C GLY A 205 4.26 14.19 -2.56
N LEU A 206 4.69 13.94 -1.32
CA LEU A 206 3.86 14.10 -0.12
C LEU A 206 3.42 15.55 0.09
N HIS A 207 4.31 16.52 -0.12
CA HIS A 207 3.99 17.95 -0.02
C HIS A 207 2.87 18.35 -0.98
N LYS A 208 2.90 17.84 -2.22
CA LYS A 208 1.83 18.06 -3.20
C LYS A 208 0.50 17.48 -2.71
N PHE A 209 0.50 16.24 -2.20
CA PHE A 209 -0.72 15.59 -1.69
C PHE A 209 -1.32 16.34 -0.50
N VAL A 210 -0.49 16.69 0.48
CA VAL A 210 -0.90 17.44 1.68
C VAL A 210 -1.44 18.81 1.29
N TYR A 211 -0.74 19.52 0.39
CA TYR A 211 -1.19 20.83 -0.08
C TYR A 211 -2.54 20.78 -0.78
N GLU A 212 -2.76 19.79 -1.64
CA GLU A 212 -4.03 19.60 -2.34
C GLU A 212 -5.19 19.43 -1.34
N ASP A 213 -5.04 18.57 -0.32
CA ASP A 213 -6.09 18.36 0.68
C ASP A 213 -6.28 19.60 1.55
N MET A 214 -5.20 20.19 2.06
CA MET A 214 -5.31 21.40 2.88
C MET A 214 -5.97 22.56 2.15
N SER A 215 -5.73 22.71 0.83
CA SER A 215 -6.32 23.78 0.03
C SER A 215 -7.84 23.72 -0.07
N VAL A 216 -8.41 22.52 0.05
CA VAL A 216 -9.87 22.31 0.06
C VAL A 216 -10.43 22.43 1.47
N LEU A 217 -9.70 21.92 2.46
CA LEU A 217 -10.15 21.85 3.87
C LEU A 217 -10.03 23.20 4.60
N ASN A 218 -9.05 24.03 4.26
CA ASN A 218 -8.69 25.27 4.98
C ASN A 218 -8.77 26.47 4.04
N LYS A 219 -9.99 26.78 3.55
CA LYS A 219 -10.23 27.81 2.52
C LYS A 219 -9.98 29.23 3.00
N GLU A 220 -9.97 29.44 4.31
CA GLU A 220 -9.69 30.69 4.99
C GLU A 220 -8.20 31.06 5.01
N LEU A 221 -7.30 30.10 4.82
CA LEU A 221 -5.86 30.33 4.79
C LEU A 221 -5.40 30.89 3.44
N SER A 222 -4.44 31.82 3.48
CA SER A 222 -3.79 32.29 2.26
C SER A 222 -2.94 31.18 1.61
N LYS A 223 -2.73 31.26 0.30
CA LYS A 223 -1.85 30.33 -0.44
C LYS A 223 -0.45 30.21 0.17
N ASN A 224 0.09 31.28 0.73
CA ASN A 224 1.41 31.28 1.37
C ASN A 224 1.39 30.55 2.72
N GLN A 225 0.34 30.74 3.53
CA GLN A 225 0.16 30.00 4.78
C GLN A 225 -0.02 28.51 4.51
N LEU A 226 -0.87 28.14 3.54
CA LEU A 226 -1.07 26.75 3.13
C LEU A 226 0.25 26.10 2.71
N LYS A 227 1.00 26.72 1.79
CA LYS A 227 2.30 26.19 1.35
C LYS A 227 3.26 25.95 2.52
N LYS A 228 3.33 26.89 3.46
CA LYS A 228 4.19 26.80 4.65
C LYS A 228 3.74 25.66 5.58
N GLN A 229 2.46 25.57 5.90
CA GLN A 229 1.94 24.54 6.78
C GLN A 229 2.05 23.14 6.16
N SER A 230 1.66 22.98 4.88
CA SER A 230 1.81 21.70 4.18
C SER A 230 3.26 21.24 4.12
N LYS A 231 4.22 22.18 4.06
CA LYS A 231 5.65 21.87 4.08
C LYS A 231 6.06 21.22 5.40
N GLU A 232 5.64 21.79 6.53
CA GLU A 232 5.96 21.24 7.85
C GLU A 232 5.26 19.89 8.08
N ILE A 233 4.00 19.76 7.66
CA ILE A 233 3.27 18.48 7.71
C ILE A 233 3.96 17.43 6.86
N ALA A 234 4.45 17.77 5.66
CA ALA A 234 5.15 16.80 4.80
C ALA A 234 6.39 16.20 5.48
N TYR A 235 7.14 16.97 6.28
CA TYR A 235 8.24 16.41 7.08
C TYR A 235 7.75 15.42 8.15
N GLN A 236 6.65 15.74 8.83
CA GLN A 236 6.05 14.83 9.82
C GLN A 236 5.50 13.55 9.18
N VAL A 237 4.90 13.64 7.99
CA VAL A 237 4.45 12.46 7.24
C VAL A 237 5.63 11.56 6.87
N ILE A 238 6.76 12.11 6.45
CA ILE A 238 7.97 11.30 6.18
C ILE A 238 8.45 10.62 7.46
N GLN A 239 8.63 11.39 8.54
CA GLN A 239 9.08 10.87 9.83
C GLN A 239 8.25 9.67 10.26
N ARG A 240 6.93 9.84 10.31
CA ARG A 240 6.01 8.80 10.78
C ARG A 240 5.90 7.63 9.81
N SER A 241 6.08 7.87 8.51
CA SER A 241 6.17 6.80 7.50
C SER A 241 7.42 5.94 7.71
N HIS A 242 8.54 6.54 8.07
CA HIS A 242 9.76 5.81 8.44
C HIS A 242 9.57 5.05 9.75
N SER A 243 9.03 5.70 10.79
CA SER A 243 8.70 5.03 12.06
C SER A 243 7.78 3.82 11.88
N TRP A 244 6.72 3.97 11.10
CA TRP A 244 5.80 2.89 10.79
C TRP A 244 6.48 1.77 10.01
N SER A 245 7.33 2.13 9.04
CA SER A 245 8.11 1.17 8.27
C SER A 245 9.01 0.31 9.16
N ASP A 246 9.67 0.92 10.13
CA ASP A 246 10.61 0.26 11.03
C ASP A 246 9.90 -0.61 12.06
N LEU A 247 8.79 -0.12 12.62
CA LEU A 247 7.92 -0.92 13.49
C LEU A 247 7.43 -2.17 12.76
N VAL A 248 6.83 -1.99 11.58
CA VAL A 248 6.31 -3.11 10.76
C VAL A 248 7.44 -4.10 10.42
N ALA A 249 8.65 -3.62 10.12
CA ALA A 249 9.79 -4.49 9.86
C ALA A 249 10.20 -5.35 11.07
N LYS A 250 10.01 -4.87 12.31
CA LYS A 250 10.24 -5.69 13.51
C LYS A 250 9.22 -6.81 13.68
N PHE A 251 7.95 -6.56 13.37
CA PHE A 251 6.89 -7.57 13.44
C PHE A 251 6.92 -8.57 12.26
N PHE A 252 7.42 -8.12 11.10
CA PHE A 252 7.37 -8.88 9.85
C PHE A 252 8.73 -8.94 9.12
N PRO A 253 9.83 -9.38 9.77
CA PRO A 253 11.19 -9.23 9.25
C PRO A 253 11.45 -10.00 7.95
N GLU A 254 10.87 -11.20 7.82
CA GLU A 254 11.07 -12.06 6.65
C GLU A 254 10.07 -11.79 5.51
N CYS A 255 9.08 -10.91 5.73
CA CYS A 255 8.00 -10.70 4.78
C CYS A 255 8.47 -9.94 3.52
N ILE A 256 7.75 -10.19 2.42
CA ILE A 256 7.95 -9.49 1.16
C ILE A 256 7.15 -8.18 1.23
N ARG A 257 7.82 -7.05 1.03
CA ARG A 257 7.19 -5.74 1.12
C ARG A 257 6.60 -5.34 -0.22
N ILE A 258 5.28 -5.21 -0.27
CA ILE A 258 4.57 -4.59 -1.38
C ILE A 258 4.17 -3.16 -1.02
N SER A 259 3.90 -2.33 -2.01
CA SER A 259 3.53 -0.92 -1.86
C SER A 259 2.42 -0.55 -2.83
N ILE A 260 1.57 0.41 -2.47
CA ILE A 260 0.60 0.98 -3.41
C ILE A 260 1.19 2.03 -4.35
N HIS A 261 2.39 2.52 -4.06
CA HIS A 261 3.09 3.50 -4.88
C HIS A 261 4.02 2.80 -5.88
N PRO A 262 4.30 3.44 -7.03
CA PRO A 262 5.31 2.94 -7.95
C PRO A 262 6.66 2.84 -7.26
N GLN A 263 7.36 1.73 -7.49
CA GLN A 263 8.68 1.47 -6.93
C GLN A 263 9.62 1.10 -8.07
N LYS A 264 10.85 1.60 -8.00
CA LYS A 264 11.93 1.07 -8.85
C LYS A 264 12.26 -0.35 -8.37
N LEU A 265 12.72 -1.21 -9.28
CA LEU A 265 13.06 -2.60 -8.93
C LEU A 265 14.25 -2.73 -8.02
N ASN A 266 15.16 -1.76 -8.02
CA ASN A 266 16.31 -1.74 -7.11
C ASN A 266 15.92 -1.37 -5.66
N THR A 267 14.63 -1.17 -5.37
CA THR A 267 14.14 -0.97 -4.02
C THR A 267 13.74 -2.30 -3.39
N GLY A 268 13.75 -2.39 -2.06
CA GLY A 268 13.23 -3.55 -1.33
C GLY A 268 11.70 -3.67 -1.33
N LYS A 269 10.99 -2.95 -2.22
CA LYS A 269 9.53 -2.81 -2.25
C LYS A 269 9.01 -3.10 -3.66
N ILE A 270 7.90 -3.84 -3.77
CA ILE A 270 7.22 -4.08 -5.06
C ILE A 270 5.95 -3.24 -5.12
N GLY A 271 5.90 -2.27 -6.03
CA GLY A 271 4.73 -1.41 -6.22
C GLY A 271 3.61 -2.12 -6.97
N ILE A 272 2.47 -2.38 -6.34
CA ILE A 272 1.30 -3.09 -6.87
C ILE A 272 0.15 -2.09 -7.16
N GLN A 273 -0.46 -2.23 -8.33
CA GLN A 273 -1.66 -1.45 -8.68
C GLN A 273 -2.93 -2.16 -8.20
N LEU A 274 -3.61 -1.58 -7.19
CA LEU A 274 -4.85 -2.13 -6.63
C LEU A 274 -6.05 -2.04 -7.56
N VAL A 275 -6.23 -0.90 -8.22
CA VAL A 275 -7.33 -0.62 -9.15
C VAL A 275 -6.76 0.15 -10.34
N LYS A 276 -7.30 -0.06 -11.55
CA LYS A 276 -6.86 0.67 -12.75
C LYS A 276 -7.00 2.18 -12.49
N CYS A 277 -5.98 2.94 -12.83
CA CYS A 277 -5.99 4.39 -12.75
C CYS A 277 -5.14 4.95 -13.89
N ASN A 278 -5.55 6.08 -14.46
CA ASN A 278 -4.84 6.73 -15.56
C ASN A 278 -3.50 7.33 -15.13
N HIS A 279 -3.24 7.41 -13.82
CA HIS A 279 -1.96 7.80 -13.27
C HIS A 279 -1.49 6.79 -12.21
N ASN A 280 -0.17 6.68 -12.03
CA ASN A 280 0.43 5.59 -11.24
C ASN A 280 0.31 5.78 -9.72
N TRP A 281 -0.47 6.77 -9.26
CA TRP A 281 -0.57 7.17 -7.84
C TRP A 281 -2.00 7.08 -7.28
N GLY A 282 -2.97 6.62 -8.07
CA GLY A 282 -4.34 6.49 -7.62
C GLY A 282 -4.50 5.39 -6.58
N THR A 283 -5.01 5.74 -5.39
CA THR A 283 -5.44 4.77 -4.38
C THR A 283 -6.94 4.89 -4.11
N PRO A 284 -7.63 3.80 -3.72
CA PRO A 284 -9.07 3.84 -3.42
C PRO A 284 -9.49 4.89 -2.40
N TRP A 285 -8.63 5.19 -1.43
CA TRP A 285 -8.95 6.14 -0.38
C TRP A 285 -8.76 7.63 -0.75
N HIS A 286 -8.23 7.92 -1.94
CA HIS A 286 -8.09 9.29 -2.48
C HIS A 286 -8.91 9.52 -3.75
N ASN A 287 -9.79 8.58 -4.11
CA ASN A 287 -10.50 8.56 -5.38
C ASN A 287 -11.87 7.87 -5.19
N VAL A 288 -12.65 7.88 -6.26
CA VAL A 288 -13.88 7.09 -6.43
C VAL A 288 -13.70 6.17 -7.63
N VAL A 289 -14.52 5.12 -7.70
CA VAL A 289 -14.58 4.27 -8.90
C VAL A 289 -15.54 4.89 -9.91
N LEU A 290 -15.10 4.95 -11.17
CA LEU A 290 -15.90 5.26 -12.35
C LEU A 290 -15.94 4.02 -13.26
N LEU A 291 -17.13 3.62 -13.70
CA LEU A 291 -17.34 2.62 -14.73
C LEU A 291 -17.63 3.32 -16.06
N ASP A 292 -16.81 3.03 -17.06
CA ASP A 292 -17.04 3.42 -18.45
C ASP A 292 -16.91 2.20 -19.39
N GLU A 293 -16.89 2.45 -20.70
CA GLU A 293 -16.75 1.39 -21.72
C GLU A 293 -15.45 0.56 -21.59
N GLU A 294 -14.40 1.11 -20.98
CA GLU A 294 -13.14 0.39 -20.71
C GLU A 294 -13.14 -0.37 -19.37
N GLY A 295 -14.21 -0.22 -18.58
CA GLY A 295 -14.40 -0.85 -17.27
C GLY A 295 -14.13 0.09 -16.09
N TYR A 296 -13.87 -0.50 -14.92
CA TYR A 296 -13.67 0.25 -13.68
C TYR A 296 -12.30 0.93 -13.63
N LYS A 297 -12.28 2.23 -13.32
CA LYS A 297 -11.06 3.02 -13.06
C LYS A 297 -11.24 3.98 -11.90
N LEU A 298 -10.13 4.40 -11.28
CA LEU A 298 -10.12 5.44 -10.25
C LEU A 298 -10.01 6.83 -10.87
N VAL A 299 -10.88 7.74 -10.39
CA VAL A 299 -10.90 9.18 -10.71
C VAL A 299 -11.22 9.99 -9.44
N LYS A 300 -11.05 11.32 -9.47
CA LYS A 300 -11.53 12.16 -8.35
C LYS A 300 -13.05 12.21 -8.33
N ASN A 301 -13.65 12.34 -7.14
CA ASN A 301 -15.09 12.53 -7.00
C ASN A 301 -15.60 13.75 -7.79
N LYS A 302 -14.83 14.84 -7.77
CA LYS A 302 -15.11 16.04 -8.54
C LYS A 302 -15.07 15.79 -10.06
N GLU A 303 -14.05 15.09 -10.55
CA GLU A 303 -13.92 14.74 -11.97
C GLU A 303 -15.11 13.88 -12.44
N ALA A 304 -15.52 12.87 -11.66
CA ALA A 304 -16.68 12.05 -11.99
C ALA A 304 -17.97 12.88 -12.11
N LYS A 305 -18.18 13.84 -11.22
CA LYS A 305 -19.33 14.76 -11.27
C LYS A 305 -19.27 15.70 -12.47
N GLU A 306 -18.08 16.24 -12.78
CA GLU A 306 -17.87 17.12 -13.94
C GLU A 306 -18.09 16.39 -15.27
N MET A 307 -17.83 15.08 -15.31
CA MET A 307 -18.15 14.22 -16.46
C MET A 307 -19.64 13.91 -16.59
N GLY A 308 -20.48 14.29 -15.62
CA GLY A 308 -21.91 13.95 -15.60
C GLY A 308 -22.20 12.50 -15.25
N ALA A 309 -21.26 11.81 -14.59
CA ALA A 309 -21.44 10.41 -14.22
C ALA A 309 -22.52 10.25 -13.13
N GLU A 310 -23.30 9.18 -13.20
CA GLU A 310 -24.37 8.90 -12.24
C GLU A 310 -23.84 8.08 -11.06
N LEU A 311 -24.10 8.55 -9.84
CA LEU A 311 -23.77 7.79 -8.63
C LEU A 311 -24.74 6.63 -8.45
N THR A 312 -24.23 5.42 -8.41
CA THR A 312 -24.99 4.18 -8.26
C THR A 312 -24.30 3.22 -7.27
N SER A 313 -24.84 2.02 -7.11
CA SER A 313 -24.31 0.98 -6.23
C SER A 313 -24.19 -0.35 -6.95
N SER A 314 -23.13 -1.09 -6.64
CA SER A 314 -22.98 -2.47 -7.12
C SER A 314 -24.07 -3.35 -6.54
N GLN A 315 -24.24 -4.57 -7.08
CA GLN A 315 -25.16 -5.57 -6.51
C GLN A 315 -24.89 -5.87 -5.01
N LYS A 316 -23.68 -5.58 -4.54
CA LYS A 316 -23.24 -5.75 -3.14
C LYS A 316 -23.42 -4.49 -2.30
N GLY A 317 -24.01 -3.43 -2.85
CA GLY A 317 -24.25 -2.16 -2.16
C GLY A 317 -23.08 -1.17 -2.17
N TYR A 318 -21.92 -1.51 -2.74
CA TYR A 318 -20.78 -0.59 -2.79
C TYR A 318 -20.98 0.51 -3.84
N SER A 319 -20.86 1.76 -3.43
CA SER A 319 -21.09 2.92 -4.30
C SER A 319 -19.98 3.17 -5.30
N PHE A 320 -20.35 3.63 -6.50
CA PHE A 320 -19.45 4.03 -7.59
C PHE A 320 -20.19 4.91 -8.61
N TYR A 321 -19.47 5.53 -9.54
CA TYR A 321 -20.07 6.29 -10.64
C TYR A 321 -20.16 5.48 -11.94
N SER A 322 -21.25 5.62 -12.69
CA SER A 322 -21.43 5.03 -14.03
C SER A 322 -21.52 6.11 -15.11
N MET A 323 -20.84 5.89 -16.23
CA MET A 323 -21.03 6.63 -17.49
C MET A 323 -21.83 5.83 -18.53
N VAL A 324 -22.22 4.60 -18.19
CA VAL A 324 -22.93 3.64 -19.03
C VAL A 324 -24.32 3.35 -18.51
#